data_AF-A0A3R7BWS7-F1
#
_entry.id   AF-A0A3R7BWS7-F1
#
_cell.length_a   1.000
_cell.length_b   1.000
_cell.length_c   1.000
_cell.angle_alpha   90.00
_cell.angle_beta   90.00
_cell.angle_gamma   90.00
#
_symmetry.space_group_name_H-M   'P 1'
#
loop_
_entity.id
_entity.type
_entity.pdbx_description
1 polymer ?
#
loop_
_entity_poly.entity_id
_entity_poly.type
_entity_poly.pdbx_seq_one_letter_code
_entity_poly.pdbx_strand_id
1 'polypeptide(L)'
;MKIPMQYYKGLIILILFSFLLFGLESQTSSASSDVVIYAFDQNPAGSDKGNEWLTLYNPTNESVDIGNWVLETADSERETIPEGTILYPGAYYVYTPPYQWLDNSNEAITLSNSKGEEVDKTPVVSDNENDNRYWMRNNSEWIFGVKKLEKGERWSGYVKNVVDGDTIDVSFGIYGIQRIRLVGVNTPEIGEEGYEEAKGFVNKTCLGKEVKLDVDDREQHDRYYRILAVVYVNNTNLNEKLLREGYAEIMYIPPSEFNPYEWKADYHSIFGTFRGIIKRFYDMIIHRVFYSFMPRNLRAY
;
A
#
# COMPACT_ATOMS: atom_id res chain seq x y z
N MET A 1 0.81 102.26 -14.28
CA MET A 1 0.75 101.33 -15.43
C MET A 1 0.24 99.99 -14.90
N LYS A 2 -1.08 99.77 -14.86
CA LYS A 2 -1.86 98.85 -15.73
C LYS A 2 -1.23 97.45 -15.92
N ILE A 3 -1.65 96.48 -15.07
CA ILE A 3 -2.26 95.12 -15.32
C ILE A 3 -1.93 94.45 -16.68
N PRO A 4 -1.71 93.11 -16.86
CA PRO A 4 -2.28 91.98 -16.08
C PRO A 4 -1.38 90.76 -15.73
N MET A 5 -1.90 90.04 -14.74
CA MET A 5 -1.67 88.64 -14.39
C MET A 5 -2.41 87.72 -15.37
N GLN A 6 -1.70 86.83 -16.08
CA GLN A 6 -2.31 85.78 -16.90
C GLN A 6 -2.51 84.50 -16.09
N TYR A 7 -3.75 84.02 -16.12
CA TYR A 7 -4.20 82.72 -15.65
C TYR A 7 -3.63 81.61 -16.55
N TYR A 8 -2.86 80.68 -15.99
CA TYR A 8 -2.74 79.34 -16.55
C TYR A 8 -3.66 78.40 -15.76
N LYS A 9 -4.72 77.96 -16.44
CA LYS A 9 -5.64 76.90 -16.02
C LYS A 9 -4.84 75.60 -15.87
N GLY A 10 -4.41 75.28 -14.66
CA GLY A 10 -3.90 73.96 -14.30
C GLY A 10 -5.07 72.97 -14.30
N LEU A 11 -5.08 72.09 -15.29
CA LEU A 11 -5.95 70.92 -15.34
C LEU A 11 -5.46 69.94 -14.25
N ILE A 12 -6.12 69.92 -13.10
CA ILE A 12 -5.93 68.87 -12.09
C ILE A 12 -6.61 67.62 -12.68
N ILE A 13 -5.82 66.73 -13.28
CA ILE A 13 -6.25 65.36 -13.56
C ILE A 13 -6.22 64.63 -12.21
N LEU A 14 -7.37 64.60 -11.54
CA LEU A 14 -7.64 63.68 -10.45
C LEU A 14 -7.65 62.26 -11.04
N ILE A 15 -6.51 61.58 -10.98
CA ILE A 15 -6.47 60.14 -11.19
C ILE A 15 -7.13 59.53 -9.95
N LEU A 16 -8.43 59.29 -10.06
CA LEU A 16 -9.16 58.37 -9.17
C LEU A 16 -8.52 57.00 -9.35
N PHE A 17 -7.58 56.67 -8.45
CA PHE A 17 -7.19 55.29 -8.21
C PHE A 17 -8.46 54.59 -7.70
N SER A 18 -9.22 53.95 -8.58
CA SER A 18 -10.12 52.90 -8.13
C SER A 18 -9.21 51.83 -7.54
N PHE A 19 -9.17 51.77 -6.20
CA PHE A 19 -8.81 50.54 -5.52
C PHE A 19 -9.87 49.53 -5.94
N LEU A 20 -9.64 48.87 -7.06
CA LEU A 20 -10.29 47.62 -7.38
C LEU A 20 -9.75 46.65 -6.32
N LEU A 21 -10.47 46.58 -5.19
CA LEU A 21 -10.39 45.50 -4.25
C LEU A 21 -10.70 44.23 -5.04
N PHE A 22 -9.66 43.62 -5.60
CA PHE A 22 -9.69 42.21 -5.91
C PHE A 22 -9.88 41.52 -4.56
N GLY A 23 -11.12 41.18 -4.25
CA GLY A 23 -11.40 40.22 -3.22
C GLY A 23 -10.61 38.97 -3.56
N LEU A 24 -9.61 38.66 -2.74
CA LEU A 24 -9.12 37.29 -2.63
C LEU A 24 -10.30 36.50 -2.09
N GLU A 25 -11.11 35.96 -2.99
CA GLU A 25 -12.02 34.88 -2.68
C GLU A 25 -11.15 33.75 -2.15
N SER A 26 -11.07 33.67 -0.83
CA SER A 26 -10.55 32.49 -0.17
C SER A 26 -11.52 31.39 -0.55
N GLN A 27 -11.07 30.43 -1.38
CA GLN A 27 -11.80 29.20 -1.57
C GLN A 27 -11.84 28.52 -0.20
N THR A 28 -12.91 28.73 0.55
CA THR A 28 -13.21 27.92 1.71
C THR A 28 -13.57 26.55 1.16
N SER A 29 -12.61 25.63 1.12
CA SER A 29 -12.92 24.22 1.05
C SER A 29 -13.85 23.95 2.24
N SER A 30 -15.10 23.61 1.97
CA SER A 30 -16.02 23.17 3.02
C SER A 30 -15.43 21.90 3.60
N ALA A 31 -14.70 22.01 4.71
CA ALA A 31 -14.37 20.85 5.52
C ALA A 31 -15.73 20.20 5.88
N SER A 32 -15.87 18.91 5.62
CA SER A 32 -17.07 18.17 6.00
C SER A 32 -17.34 18.40 7.50
N SER A 33 -18.59 18.69 7.85
CA SER A 33 -19.00 18.91 9.25
C SER A 33 -19.09 17.61 10.05
N ASP A 34 -19.04 16.46 9.37
CA ASP A 34 -19.24 15.15 9.96
C ASP A 34 -18.19 14.14 9.47
N VAL A 35 -18.16 12.97 10.14
CA VAL A 35 -17.38 11.80 9.74
C VAL A 35 -17.76 11.39 8.32
N VAL A 36 -16.77 11.07 7.50
CA VAL A 36 -16.96 10.70 6.09
C VAL A 36 -16.41 9.31 5.81
N ILE A 37 -17.00 8.65 4.82
CA ILE A 37 -16.38 7.54 4.10
C ILE A 37 -15.23 8.12 3.27
N TYR A 38 -14.00 7.72 3.59
CA TYR A 38 -12.77 8.24 3.01
C TYR A 38 -12.31 7.44 1.81
N ALA A 39 -12.32 6.12 1.91
CA ALA A 39 -11.90 5.21 0.85
C ALA A 39 -12.51 3.83 1.06
N PHE A 40 -12.64 3.06 0.00
CA PHE A 40 -13.05 1.66 0.06
C PHE A 40 -12.58 0.90 -1.18
N ASP A 41 -12.40 -0.40 -1.00
CA ASP A 41 -11.98 -1.34 -2.03
C ASP A 41 -12.94 -2.52 -2.04
N GLN A 42 -13.62 -2.67 -3.17
CA GLN A 42 -14.64 -3.70 -3.38
C GLN A 42 -14.11 -4.89 -4.18
N ASN A 43 -12.96 -4.78 -4.86
CA ASN A 43 -12.38 -5.87 -5.65
C ASN A 43 -10.86 -5.93 -5.46
N PRO A 44 -10.40 -6.13 -4.23
CA PRO A 44 -8.99 -6.10 -3.91
C PRO A 44 -8.25 -7.26 -4.58
N ALA A 45 -6.96 -7.06 -4.84
CA ALA A 45 -6.10 -8.08 -5.39
C ALA A 45 -6.19 -9.41 -4.61
N GLY A 46 -6.48 -10.52 -5.29
CA GLY A 46 -6.67 -11.85 -4.72
C GLY A 46 -8.15 -12.21 -4.50
N SER A 47 -8.44 -12.80 -3.35
CA SER A 47 -9.80 -13.19 -2.97
C SER A 47 -10.53 -12.00 -2.36
N ASP A 48 -11.74 -11.70 -2.80
CA ASP A 48 -12.56 -10.61 -2.22
C ASP A 48 -12.90 -10.92 -0.75
N LYS A 49 -13.26 -12.19 -0.49
CA LYS A 49 -13.55 -12.69 0.85
C LYS A 49 -12.42 -12.40 1.84
N GLY A 50 -12.69 -11.56 2.83
CA GLY A 50 -11.74 -11.24 3.89
C GLY A 50 -10.74 -10.13 3.56
N ASN A 51 -10.79 -9.57 2.35
CA ASN A 51 -9.84 -8.55 1.90
C ASN A 51 -10.50 -7.22 1.54
N GLU A 52 -11.80 -7.18 1.25
CA GLU A 52 -12.52 -5.92 1.04
C GLU A 52 -12.48 -5.05 2.28
N TRP A 53 -12.45 -3.73 2.07
CA TRP A 53 -12.29 -2.80 3.17
C TRP A 53 -12.90 -1.43 2.90
N LEU A 54 -13.19 -0.73 3.98
CA LEU A 54 -13.59 0.66 3.97
C LEU A 54 -12.85 1.43 5.07
N THR A 55 -12.56 2.69 4.82
CA THR A 55 -11.98 3.63 5.77
C THR A 55 -12.93 4.78 6.01
N LEU A 56 -13.26 5.03 7.27
CA LEU A 56 -13.89 6.27 7.74
C LEU A 56 -12.84 7.28 8.19
N TYR A 57 -13.14 8.56 8.08
CA TYR A 57 -12.30 9.67 8.52
C TYR A 57 -13.11 10.70 9.29
N ASN A 58 -12.57 11.19 10.40
CA ASN A 58 -13.13 12.32 11.14
C ASN A 58 -12.38 13.63 10.78
N PRO A 59 -12.91 14.46 9.86
CA PRO A 59 -12.31 15.75 9.50
C PRO A 59 -12.58 16.85 10.52
N THR A 60 -13.43 16.61 11.52
CA THR A 60 -13.85 17.61 12.49
C THR A 60 -12.76 17.87 13.53
N ASN A 61 -12.95 18.91 14.34
CA ASN A 61 -12.09 19.23 15.48
C ASN A 61 -12.56 18.59 16.80
N GLU A 62 -13.60 17.75 16.78
CA GLU A 62 -14.15 17.08 17.96
C GLU A 62 -14.10 15.56 17.81
N SER A 63 -14.11 14.85 18.94
CA SER A 63 -14.19 13.39 18.91
C SER A 63 -15.64 12.98 18.66
N VAL A 64 -15.86 11.99 17.80
CA VAL A 64 -17.20 11.49 17.45
C VAL A 64 -17.34 10.06 17.95
N ASP A 65 -18.38 9.79 18.73
CA ASP A 65 -18.77 8.42 19.06
C ASP A 65 -19.50 7.81 17.84
N ILE A 66 -18.78 6.93 17.13
CA ILE A 66 -19.28 6.19 15.98
C ILE A 66 -19.79 4.80 16.39
N GLY A 67 -19.87 4.50 17.69
CA GLY A 67 -20.44 3.26 18.18
C GLY A 67 -21.90 3.11 17.78
N ASN A 68 -22.28 1.90 17.37
CA ASN A 68 -23.61 1.57 16.84
C ASN A 68 -24.00 2.33 15.55
N TRP A 69 -23.06 2.99 14.87
CA TRP A 69 -23.30 3.47 13.51
C TRP A 69 -23.34 2.29 12.55
N VAL A 70 -24.04 2.48 11.44
CA VAL A 70 -24.29 1.42 10.46
C VAL A 70 -23.68 1.76 9.11
N LEU A 71 -22.98 0.80 8.52
CA LEU A 71 -22.59 0.76 7.12
C LEU A 71 -23.58 -0.13 6.38
N GLU A 72 -24.23 0.40 5.36
CA GLU A 72 -25.22 -0.33 4.56
C GLU A 72 -24.82 -0.34 3.08
N THR A 73 -24.80 -1.52 2.46
CA THR A 73 -24.46 -1.70 1.03
C THR A 73 -25.65 -1.43 0.11
N ALA A 74 -25.43 -1.40 -1.21
CA ALA A 74 -26.49 -1.21 -2.19
C ALA A 74 -27.59 -2.28 -2.08
N ASP A 75 -27.21 -3.50 -1.68
CA ASP A 75 -28.08 -4.66 -1.52
C ASP A 75 -28.69 -4.78 -0.10
N SER A 76 -28.59 -3.70 0.69
CA SER A 76 -29.14 -3.61 2.05
C SER A 76 -28.49 -4.57 3.06
N GLU A 77 -27.28 -5.05 2.80
CA GLU A 77 -26.47 -5.70 3.83
C GLU A 77 -25.98 -4.65 4.82
N ARG A 78 -26.00 -4.97 6.13
CA ARG A 78 -25.74 -3.99 7.20
C ARG A 78 -24.68 -4.47 8.15
N GLU A 79 -23.71 -3.60 8.40
CA GLU A 79 -22.66 -3.79 9.38
C GLU A 79 -22.73 -2.72 10.45
N THR A 80 -22.65 -3.14 11.72
CA THR A 80 -22.74 -2.22 12.86
C THR A 80 -21.37 -2.05 13.50
N ILE A 81 -20.92 -0.80 13.61
CA ILE A 81 -19.66 -0.46 14.27
C ILE A 81 -19.80 -0.78 15.77
N PRO A 82 -18.82 -1.47 16.39
CA PRO A 82 -18.89 -1.86 17.79
C PRO A 82 -19.21 -0.69 18.73
N GLU A 83 -20.07 -0.93 19.71
CA GLU A 83 -20.41 0.05 20.74
C GLU A 83 -19.16 0.61 21.44
N GLY A 84 -19.15 1.92 21.71
CA GLY A 84 -18.04 2.60 22.39
C GLY A 84 -16.85 2.94 21.48
N THR A 85 -16.98 2.78 20.17
CA THR A 85 -15.95 3.20 19.21
C THR A 85 -15.92 4.72 19.08
N ILE A 86 -14.85 5.35 19.58
CA ILE A 86 -14.64 6.80 19.48
C ILE A 86 -13.61 7.10 18.39
N LEU A 87 -13.99 7.96 17.44
CA LEU A 87 -13.12 8.45 16.38
C LEU A 87 -12.65 9.87 16.70
N TYR A 88 -11.38 10.02 17.07
CA TYR A 88 -10.76 11.30 17.43
C TYR A 88 -10.63 12.26 16.22
N PRO A 89 -10.44 13.58 16.44
CA PRO A 89 -10.14 14.53 15.38
C PRO A 89 -8.97 14.09 14.51
N GLY A 90 -9.16 14.09 13.20
CA GLY A 90 -8.15 13.68 12.22
C GLY A 90 -7.86 12.18 12.19
N ALA A 91 -8.57 11.36 12.98
CA ALA A 91 -8.36 9.92 13.02
C ALA A 91 -9.16 9.18 11.94
N TYR A 92 -8.74 7.95 11.69
CA TYR A 92 -9.32 7.04 10.71
C TYR A 92 -9.77 5.75 11.39
N TYR A 93 -10.82 5.14 10.85
CA TYR A 93 -11.30 3.82 11.25
C TYR A 93 -11.39 2.93 10.02
N VAL A 94 -10.67 1.81 10.02
CA VAL A 94 -10.67 0.86 8.90
C VAL A 94 -11.50 -0.36 9.27
N TYR A 95 -12.43 -0.73 8.41
CA TYR A 95 -13.26 -1.92 8.52
C TYR A 95 -12.88 -2.92 7.43
N THR A 96 -12.68 -4.18 7.81
CA THR A 96 -12.35 -5.30 6.92
C THR A 96 -13.07 -6.56 7.44
N PRO A 97 -14.25 -6.91 6.92
CA PRO A 97 -14.96 -8.11 7.35
C PRO A 97 -14.25 -9.38 6.89
N PRO A 98 -14.39 -10.53 7.59
CA PRO A 98 -13.77 -11.80 7.21
C PRO A 98 -14.51 -12.56 6.08
N TYR A 99 -15.53 -11.93 5.49
CA TYR A 99 -16.34 -12.46 4.39
C TYR A 99 -16.25 -11.51 3.18
N GLN A 100 -16.91 -11.88 2.09
CA GLN A 100 -17.16 -10.97 0.97
C GLN A 100 -18.40 -10.15 1.33
N TRP A 101 -18.30 -8.84 1.21
CA TRP A 101 -19.22 -7.83 1.73
C TRP A 101 -19.69 -6.85 0.66
N LEU A 102 -18.79 -6.39 -0.21
CA LEU A 102 -19.09 -5.43 -1.26
C LEU A 102 -19.27 -6.15 -2.61
N ASP A 103 -20.14 -5.61 -3.45
CA ASP A 103 -20.27 -6.07 -4.82
C ASP A 103 -19.27 -5.37 -5.75
N ASN A 104 -18.71 -6.12 -6.70
CA ASN A 104 -17.78 -5.57 -7.69
C ASN A 104 -18.45 -4.58 -8.67
N SER A 105 -19.79 -4.52 -8.71
CA SER A 105 -20.51 -3.67 -9.65
C SER A 105 -21.75 -3.02 -9.05
N ASN A 106 -22.00 -1.76 -9.41
CA ASN A 106 -23.15 -0.98 -8.94
C ASN A 106 -23.25 -0.90 -7.41
N GLU A 107 -22.11 -0.84 -6.73
CA GLU A 107 -22.03 -0.78 -5.27
C GLU A 107 -22.06 0.66 -4.78
N ALA A 108 -22.68 0.86 -3.61
CA ALA A 108 -22.66 2.10 -2.86
C ALA A 108 -22.79 1.81 -1.37
N ILE A 109 -22.06 2.56 -0.55
CA ILE A 109 -22.07 2.41 0.90
C ILE A 109 -22.72 3.64 1.51
N THR A 110 -23.71 3.42 2.36
CA THR A 110 -24.38 4.45 3.16
C THR A 110 -23.94 4.32 4.61
N LEU A 111 -23.40 5.41 5.18
CA LEU A 111 -23.07 5.52 6.59
C LEU A 111 -24.22 6.21 7.32
N SER A 112 -24.77 5.57 8.34
CA SER A 112 -25.83 6.15 9.18
C SER A 112 -25.42 6.16 10.65
N ASN A 113 -25.84 7.19 11.39
CA ASN A 113 -25.58 7.29 12.83
C ASN A 113 -26.44 6.31 13.65
N SER A 114 -26.24 6.27 14.96
CA SER A 114 -26.97 5.38 15.88
C SER A 114 -28.49 5.64 15.96
N LYS A 115 -28.99 6.75 15.41
CA LYS A 115 -30.42 7.06 15.28
C LYS A 115 -31.00 6.66 13.92
N GLY A 116 -30.17 6.18 12.99
CA GLY A 116 -30.55 5.83 11.63
C GLY A 116 -30.61 7.03 10.68
N GLU A 117 -30.00 8.16 11.03
CA GLU A 117 -29.88 9.31 10.13
C GLU A 117 -28.64 9.13 9.24
N GLU A 118 -28.78 9.37 7.94
CA GLU A 118 -27.65 9.32 6.99
C GLU A 118 -26.62 10.39 7.33
N VAL A 119 -25.36 9.97 7.45
CA VAL A 119 -24.20 10.83 7.72
C VAL A 119 -23.42 11.08 6.43
N ASP A 120 -23.18 10.02 5.65
CA ASP A 120 -22.45 10.12 4.39
C ASP A 120 -22.82 8.96 3.47
N LYS A 121 -22.57 9.12 2.17
CA LYS A 121 -22.85 8.10 1.16
C LYS A 121 -21.86 8.17 0.00
N THR A 122 -21.40 7.02 -0.47
CA THR A 122 -20.57 6.93 -1.68
C THR A 122 -21.42 7.08 -2.95
N PRO A 123 -20.85 7.46 -4.09
CA PRO A 123 -21.49 7.24 -5.38
C PRO A 123 -21.70 5.75 -5.64
N VAL A 124 -22.61 5.45 -6.56
CA VAL A 124 -22.75 4.10 -7.14
C VAL A 124 -21.61 3.88 -8.12
N VAL A 125 -20.75 2.91 -7.84
CA VAL A 125 -19.52 2.66 -8.60
C VAL A 125 -19.30 1.17 -8.86
N SER A 126 -18.30 0.88 -9.69
CA SER A 126 -17.90 -0.47 -10.03
C SER A 126 -16.38 -0.57 -10.06
N ASP A 127 -15.88 -1.75 -9.75
CA ASP A 127 -14.50 -2.17 -9.91
C ASP A 127 -14.47 -3.61 -10.40
N ASN A 128 -14.12 -3.80 -11.67
CA ASN A 128 -14.10 -5.11 -12.30
C ASN A 128 -12.70 -5.72 -12.34
N GLU A 129 -11.71 -5.07 -11.74
CA GLU A 129 -10.30 -5.41 -11.87
C GLU A 129 -9.74 -5.83 -10.50
N ASN A 130 -9.25 -7.06 -10.42
CA ASN A 130 -8.79 -7.65 -9.16
C ASN A 130 -7.35 -7.20 -8.84
N ASP A 131 -7.20 -5.93 -8.47
CA ASP A 131 -5.90 -5.28 -8.25
C ASP A 131 -5.91 -4.35 -7.02
N ASN A 132 -4.93 -3.46 -6.92
CA ASN A 132 -4.78 -2.56 -5.77
C ASN A 132 -5.47 -1.21 -5.96
N ARG A 133 -6.15 -0.98 -7.07
CA ARG A 133 -6.91 0.27 -7.26
C ARG A 133 -8.17 0.20 -6.42
N TYR A 134 -8.53 1.34 -5.85
CA TYR A 134 -9.69 1.46 -4.99
C TYR A 134 -10.30 2.84 -5.14
N TRP A 135 -11.50 3.02 -4.61
CA TRP A 135 -12.20 4.31 -4.61
C TRP A 135 -11.74 5.14 -3.41
N MET A 136 -11.29 6.37 -3.67
CA MET A 136 -10.88 7.28 -2.61
C MET A 136 -11.46 8.68 -2.82
N ARG A 137 -11.86 9.29 -1.71
CA ARG A 137 -12.37 10.65 -1.68
C ARG A 137 -11.22 11.65 -1.82
N ASN A 138 -11.36 12.57 -2.77
CA ASN A 138 -10.49 13.71 -2.97
C ASN A 138 -11.32 14.99 -2.85
N ASN A 139 -11.34 15.59 -1.65
CA ASN A 139 -12.27 16.65 -1.27
C ASN A 139 -13.73 16.18 -1.41
N SER A 140 -14.49 16.76 -2.35
CA SER A 140 -15.89 16.39 -2.62
C SER A 140 -16.03 15.42 -3.80
N GLU A 141 -14.94 15.05 -4.47
CA GLU A 141 -14.93 14.14 -5.61
C GLU A 141 -14.43 12.75 -5.21
N TRP A 142 -14.73 11.76 -6.06
CA TRP A 142 -14.24 10.39 -5.92
C TRP A 142 -13.33 10.05 -7.09
N ILE A 143 -12.18 9.47 -6.78
CA ILE A 143 -11.20 9.00 -7.77
C ILE A 143 -11.00 7.50 -7.60
N PHE A 144 -10.84 6.80 -8.71
CA PHE A 144 -10.48 5.39 -8.75
C PHE A 144 -9.02 5.25 -9.14
N GLY A 145 -8.24 4.52 -8.35
CA GLY A 145 -6.82 4.32 -8.62
C GLY A 145 -6.02 3.93 -7.38
N VAL A 146 -4.71 4.14 -7.44
CA VAL A 146 -3.80 3.93 -6.31
C VAL A 146 -3.39 5.24 -5.68
N LYS A 147 -3.14 5.23 -4.37
CA LYS A 147 -2.59 6.39 -3.66
C LYS A 147 -1.08 6.48 -3.93
N LYS A 148 -0.63 7.69 -4.28
CA LYS A 148 0.79 8.02 -4.26
C LYS A 148 1.27 8.11 -2.82
N LEU A 149 2.26 7.29 -2.47
CA LEU A 149 2.85 7.25 -1.14
C LEU A 149 3.91 8.35 -1.01
N GLU A 150 4.02 8.94 0.18
CA GLU A 150 5.12 9.84 0.54
C GLU A 150 6.48 9.14 0.42
N LYS A 151 7.44 9.88 -0.14
CA LYS A 151 8.77 9.38 -0.48
C LYS A 151 9.73 9.45 0.70
N GLY A 152 10.66 8.51 0.79
CA GLY A 152 11.67 8.46 1.84
C GLY A 152 11.14 8.09 3.24
N GLU A 153 9.85 7.80 3.37
CA GLU A 153 9.26 7.27 4.60
C GLU A 153 9.10 5.75 4.52
N ARG A 154 9.42 5.06 5.63
CA ARG A 154 9.10 3.64 5.76
C ARG A 154 7.70 3.50 6.31
N TRP A 155 6.90 2.81 5.54
CA TRP A 155 5.55 2.50 5.93
C TRP A 155 5.51 1.20 6.72
N SER A 156 4.50 1.00 7.57
CA SER A 156 4.35 -0.22 8.36
C SER A 156 2.95 -0.80 8.23
N GLY A 157 2.88 -2.13 8.28
CA GLY A 157 1.63 -2.86 8.20
C GLY A 157 1.78 -4.31 8.62
N TYR A 158 0.66 -5.03 8.73
CA TYR A 158 0.66 -6.44 9.11
C TYR A 158 0.44 -7.33 7.89
N VAL A 159 1.27 -8.37 7.74
CA VAL A 159 1.10 -9.34 6.64
C VAL A 159 -0.15 -10.18 6.90
N LYS A 160 -1.13 -10.04 6.01
CA LYS A 160 -2.41 -10.78 6.06
C LYS A 160 -2.33 -12.10 5.29
N ASN A 161 -1.62 -12.08 4.17
CA ASN A 161 -1.51 -13.24 3.28
C ASN A 161 -0.14 -13.26 2.59
N VAL A 162 0.31 -14.47 2.24
CA VAL A 162 1.52 -14.73 1.46
C VAL A 162 1.08 -15.41 0.18
N VAL A 163 1.11 -14.66 -0.92
CA VAL A 163 0.62 -15.12 -2.23
C VAL A 163 1.58 -16.16 -2.78
N ASP A 164 2.87 -15.83 -2.80
CA ASP A 164 3.99 -16.67 -3.24
C ASP A 164 5.31 -16.22 -2.59
N GLY A 165 6.46 -16.60 -3.16
CA GLY A 165 7.79 -16.32 -2.61
C GLY A 165 8.26 -14.87 -2.76
N ASP A 166 7.60 -14.05 -3.57
CA ASP A 166 7.97 -12.65 -3.77
C ASP A 166 6.78 -11.67 -3.77
N THR A 167 5.60 -12.17 -3.41
CA THR A 167 4.35 -11.39 -3.32
C THR A 167 3.63 -11.65 -1.99
N ILE A 168 3.30 -10.57 -1.28
CA ILE A 168 2.57 -10.60 0.01
C ILE A 168 1.43 -9.58 0.01
N ASP A 169 0.39 -9.82 0.80
CA ASP A 169 -0.68 -8.84 1.04
C ASP A 169 -0.53 -8.27 2.45
N VAL A 170 -0.48 -6.93 2.54
CA VAL A 170 -0.20 -6.20 3.78
C VAL A 170 -1.37 -5.27 4.09
N SER A 171 -1.91 -5.39 5.31
CA SER A 171 -2.84 -4.41 5.85
C SER A 171 -2.07 -3.18 6.31
N PHE A 172 -2.38 -2.05 5.71
CA PHE A 172 -1.54 -0.87 5.66
C PHE A 172 -2.31 0.40 6.03
N GLY A 173 -1.97 0.97 7.18
CA GLY A 173 -2.48 2.26 7.64
C GLY A 173 -3.98 2.44 7.37
N ILE A 174 -4.30 3.49 6.61
CA ILE A 174 -5.67 3.90 6.27
C ILE A 174 -6.11 3.44 4.86
N TYR A 175 -5.25 2.70 4.16
CA TYR A 175 -5.45 2.23 2.77
C TYR A 175 -5.77 0.73 2.69
N GLY A 176 -6.23 0.17 3.82
CA GLY A 176 -6.66 -1.22 3.90
C GLY A 176 -5.59 -2.24 3.51
N ILE A 177 -6.01 -3.32 2.86
CA ILE A 177 -5.11 -4.41 2.44
C ILE A 177 -4.60 -4.11 1.03
N GLN A 178 -3.28 -4.16 0.84
CA GLN A 178 -2.61 -3.88 -0.42
C GLN A 178 -1.60 -4.96 -0.76
N ARG A 179 -1.53 -5.36 -2.04
CA ARG A 179 -0.55 -6.32 -2.55
C ARG A 179 0.81 -5.68 -2.78
N ILE A 180 1.86 -6.31 -2.26
CA ILE A 180 3.25 -5.87 -2.32
C ILE A 180 4.06 -6.86 -3.15
N ARG A 181 4.85 -6.36 -4.10
CA ARG A 181 5.86 -7.12 -4.84
C ARG A 181 7.25 -6.80 -4.31
N LEU A 182 7.97 -7.83 -3.88
CA LEU A 182 9.31 -7.72 -3.33
C LEU A 182 10.32 -7.38 -4.43
N VAL A 183 10.76 -6.14 -4.54
CA VAL A 183 11.71 -5.71 -5.59
C VAL A 183 13.07 -6.40 -5.50
N GLY A 184 13.74 -6.54 -6.63
CA GLY A 184 15.10 -7.07 -6.70
C GLY A 184 15.21 -8.60 -6.70
N VAL A 185 14.11 -9.31 -6.48
CA VAL A 185 14.06 -10.78 -6.38
C VAL A 185 12.98 -11.38 -7.27
N ASN A 186 13.27 -12.57 -7.78
CA ASN A 186 12.30 -13.42 -8.47
C ASN A 186 12.34 -14.82 -7.88
N THR A 187 11.22 -15.25 -7.30
CA THR A 187 11.06 -16.63 -6.82
C THR A 187 10.49 -17.52 -7.92
N PRO A 188 10.64 -18.86 -7.82
CA PRO A 188 9.96 -19.78 -8.73
C PRO A 188 8.44 -19.55 -8.71
N GLU A 189 7.81 -19.62 -9.86
CA GLU A 189 6.37 -19.45 -10.03
C GLU A 189 5.59 -20.74 -9.69
N ILE A 190 4.27 -20.64 -9.58
CA ILE A 190 3.44 -21.82 -9.28
C ILE A 190 3.67 -22.95 -10.30
N GLY A 191 4.01 -24.13 -9.78
CA GLY A 191 4.34 -25.32 -10.59
C GLY A 191 5.81 -25.46 -10.96
N GLU A 192 6.67 -24.48 -10.64
CA GLU A 192 8.12 -24.58 -10.78
C GLU A 192 8.77 -25.22 -9.53
N GLU A 193 9.94 -25.83 -9.74
CA GLU A 193 10.74 -26.40 -8.64
C GLU A 193 11.19 -25.28 -7.68
N GLY A 194 10.95 -25.45 -6.38
CA GLY A 194 11.31 -24.47 -5.35
C GLY A 194 10.17 -23.50 -4.96
N TYR A 195 9.02 -23.54 -5.63
CA TYR A 195 7.87 -22.66 -5.32
C TYR A 195 7.39 -22.80 -3.87
N GLU A 196 7.12 -24.04 -3.43
CA GLU A 196 6.59 -24.31 -2.09
C GLU A 196 7.61 -23.96 -1.00
N GLU A 197 8.90 -24.20 -1.28
CA GLU A 197 10.00 -23.86 -0.38
C GLU A 197 10.14 -22.34 -0.21
N ALA A 198 10.09 -21.58 -1.31
CA ALA A 198 10.18 -20.12 -1.29
C ALA A 198 8.96 -19.51 -0.58
N LYS A 199 7.75 -19.92 -0.96
CA LYS A 199 6.50 -19.47 -0.31
C LYS A 199 6.48 -19.84 1.17
N GLY A 200 6.86 -21.05 1.52
CA GLY A 200 6.94 -21.53 2.90
C GLY A 200 7.96 -20.74 3.74
N PHE A 201 9.08 -20.35 3.15
CA PHE A 201 10.08 -19.50 3.78
C PHE A 201 9.53 -18.09 4.07
N VAL A 202 8.87 -17.45 3.11
CA VAL A 202 8.23 -16.13 3.30
C VAL A 202 7.16 -16.23 4.37
N ASN A 203 6.29 -17.24 4.29
CA ASN A 203 5.20 -17.47 5.24
C ASN A 203 5.73 -17.56 6.69
N LYS A 204 6.71 -18.44 6.94
CA LYS A 204 7.37 -18.56 8.25
C LYS A 204 8.03 -17.25 8.70
N THR A 205 8.54 -16.47 7.76
CA THR A 205 9.29 -15.26 8.06
C THR A 205 8.39 -14.08 8.43
N CYS A 206 7.29 -13.84 7.71
CA CYS A 206 6.51 -12.60 7.85
C CYS A 206 5.01 -12.74 8.12
N LEU A 207 4.37 -13.91 7.90
CA LEU A 207 2.90 -14.04 8.05
C LEU A 207 2.45 -13.63 9.46
N GLY A 208 1.43 -12.77 9.53
CA GLY A 208 0.86 -12.26 10.79
C GLY A 208 1.76 -11.30 11.56
N LYS A 209 2.95 -10.96 11.04
CA LYS A 209 3.88 -10.02 11.67
C LYS A 209 3.74 -8.64 11.08
N GLU A 210 4.11 -7.64 11.88
CA GLU A 210 4.35 -6.30 11.37
C GLU A 210 5.61 -6.31 10.48
N VAL A 211 5.51 -5.64 9.34
CA VAL A 211 6.60 -5.41 8.40
C VAL A 211 6.74 -3.92 8.13
N LYS A 212 7.96 -3.50 7.81
CA LYS A 212 8.23 -2.17 7.27
C LYS A 212 8.49 -2.26 5.78
N LEU A 213 7.87 -1.38 5.01
CA LEU A 213 8.01 -1.29 3.56
C LEU A 213 8.87 -0.06 3.25
N ASP A 214 9.98 -0.33 2.57
CA ASP A 214 10.81 0.69 1.91
C ASP A 214 10.33 0.70 0.45
N VAL A 215 9.39 1.59 0.16
CA VAL A 215 8.71 1.68 -1.14
C VAL A 215 9.63 2.36 -2.14
N ASP A 216 9.67 1.87 -3.37
CA ASP A 216 10.56 2.40 -4.39
C ASP A 216 10.16 3.83 -4.81
N ASP A 217 11.03 4.79 -4.48
CA ASP A 217 10.83 6.21 -4.79
C ASP A 217 10.91 6.52 -6.29
N ARG A 218 11.46 5.63 -7.11
CA ARG A 218 11.51 5.79 -8.58
C ARG A 218 10.23 5.32 -9.24
N GLU A 219 9.69 4.19 -8.79
CA GLU A 219 8.47 3.58 -9.33
C GLU A 219 7.72 2.83 -8.23
N GLN A 220 6.67 3.43 -7.67
CA GLN A 220 5.97 2.86 -6.51
C GLN A 220 5.08 1.67 -6.85
N HIS A 221 4.63 1.57 -8.10
CA HIS A 221 3.67 0.57 -8.55
C HIS A 221 4.11 -0.03 -9.87
N ASP A 222 3.92 -1.33 -10.04
CA ASP A 222 4.07 -1.97 -11.34
C ASP A 222 2.80 -1.83 -12.21
N ARG A 223 2.82 -2.44 -13.40
CA ARG A 223 1.69 -2.43 -14.34
C ARG A 223 0.43 -3.14 -13.81
N TYR A 224 0.53 -3.91 -12.73
CA TYR A 224 -0.56 -4.59 -12.05
C TYR A 224 -0.95 -3.84 -10.76
N TYR A 225 -0.46 -2.62 -10.59
CA TYR A 225 -0.69 -1.76 -9.43
C TYR A 225 -0.18 -2.34 -8.10
N ARG A 226 0.68 -3.36 -8.11
CA ARG A 226 1.31 -3.87 -6.88
C ARG A 226 2.31 -2.85 -6.36
N ILE A 227 2.34 -2.63 -5.05
CA ILE A 227 3.34 -1.75 -4.44
C ILE A 227 4.72 -2.41 -4.54
N LEU A 228 5.68 -1.70 -5.13
CA LEU A 228 7.07 -2.14 -5.28
C LEU A 228 7.85 -1.74 -4.03
N ALA A 229 8.33 -2.72 -3.25
CA ALA A 229 9.05 -2.43 -2.00
C ALA A 229 10.12 -3.45 -1.62
N VAL A 230 11.10 -2.98 -0.85
CA VAL A 230 11.93 -3.83 0.02
C VAL A 230 11.21 -4.01 1.35
N VAL A 231 11.01 -5.26 1.75
CA VAL A 231 10.26 -5.62 2.95
C VAL A 231 11.21 -5.94 4.09
N TYR A 232 11.00 -5.31 5.25
CA TYR A 232 11.77 -5.55 6.46
C TYR A 232 10.91 -6.19 7.55
N VAL A 233 11.39 -7.31 8.08
CA VAL A 233 10.80 -7.98 9.25
C VAL A 233 11.79 -7.89 10.40
N ASN A 234 11.43 -7.24 11.51
CA ASN A 234 12.35 -7.00 12.64
C ASN A 234 13.71 -6.42 12.19
N ASN A 235 13.68 -5.41 11.32
CA ASN A 235 14.85 -4.78 10.69
C ASN A 235 15.70 -5.71 9.78
N THR A 236 15.24 -6.91 9.47
CA THR A 236 15.89 -7.82 8.50
C THR A 236 15.27 -7.65 7.13
N ASN A 237 16.07 -7.36 6.11
CA ASN A 237 15.64 -7.30 4.72
C ASN A 237 15.24 -8.70 4.22
N LEU A 238 13.95 -8.91 3.98
CA LEU A 238 13.39 -10.18 3.49
C LEU A 238 13.84 -10.47 2.05
N ASN A 239 13.87 -9.46 1.19
CA ASN A 239 14.27 -9.56 -0.21
C ASN A 239 15.72 -10.08 -0.32
N GLU A 240 16.64 -9.46 0.41
CA GLU A 240 18.04 -9.92 0.50
C GLU A 240 18.13 -11.36 1.04
N LYS A 241 17.35 -11.67 2.07
CA LYS A 241 17.38 -12.99 2.70
C LYS A 241 16.92 -14.10 1.76
N LEU A 242 15.93 -13.83 0.89
CA LEU A 242 15.50 -14.75 -0.17
C LEU A 242 16.67 -15.11 -1.11
N LEU A 243 17.46 -14.12 -1.53
CA LEU A 243 18.63 -14.34 -2.37
C LEU A 243 19.73 -15.13 -1.64
N ARG A 244 20.01 -14.78 -0.37
CA ARG A 244 21.09 -15.39 0.42
C ARG A 244 20.83 -16.85 0.73
N GLU A 245 19.58 -17.20 0.99
CA GLU A 245 19.17 -18.57 1.30
C GLU A 245 18.87 -19.40 0.04
N GLY A 246 18.92 -18.79 -1.15
CA GLY A 246 18.74 -19.48 -2.43
C GLY A 246 17.29 -19.77 -2.80
N TYR A 247 16.34 -19.03 -2.24
CA TYR A 247 14.92 -19.12 -2.57
C TYR A 247 14.53 -18.25 -3.77
N ALA A 248 15.37 -17.28 -4.14
CA ALA A 248 15.12 -16.37 -5.25
C ALA A 248 16.38 -16.13 -6.08
N GLU A 249 16.17 -15.75 -7.33
CA GLU A 249 17.18 -15.18 -8.22
C GLU A 249 17.11 -13.65 -8.23
N ILE A 250 18.19 -13.00 -8.67
CA ILE A 250 18.21 -11.53 -8.81
C ILE A 250 17.32 -11.15 -9.99
N MET A 251 16.39 -10.25 -9.76
CA MET A 251 15.61 -9.61 -10.82
C MET A 251 15.60 -8.10 -10.60
N TYR A 252 16.39 -7.39 -11.40
CA TYR A 252 16.47 -5.94 -11.36
C TYR A 252 15.68 -5.35 -12.53
N ILE A 253 14.65 -4.57 -12.21
CA ILE A 253 13.79 -3.89 -13.18
C ILE A 253 13.95 -2.38 -12.97
N PRO A 254 14.60 -1.64 -13.88
CA PRO A 254 14.70 -0.19 -13.79
C PRO A 254 13.44 0.51 -14.34
N PRO A 255 13.11 1.72 -13.86
CA PRO A 255 13.84 2.48 -12.85
C PRO A 255 13.54 1.99 -11.44
N SER A 256 14.58 1.72 -10.66
CA SER A 256 14.46 1.37 -9.25
C SER A 256 15.60 2.02 -8.49
N GLU A 257 15.33 2.48 -7.26
CA GLU A 257 16.41 2.93 -6.37
C GLU A 257 17.18 1.77 -5.72
N PHE A 258 16.62 0.56 -5.73
CA PHE A 258 17.20 -0.60 -5.08
C PHE A 258 18.09 -1.39 -6.05
N ASN A 259 19.35 -1.57 -5.68
CA ASN A 259 20.30 -2.37 -6.44
C ASN A 259 20.50 -3.76 -5.80
N PRO A 260 19.81 -4.83 -6.25
CA PRO A 260 19.89 -6.15 -5.63
C PRO A 260 21.28 -6.81 -5.74
N TYR A 261 22.15 -6.35 -6.64
CA TYR A 261 23.51 -6.85 -6.75
C TYR A 261 24.37 -6.48 -5.53
N GLU A 262 24.04 -5.41 -4.81
CA GLU A 262 24.74 -4.99 -3.59
C GLU A 262 24.41 -5.89 -2.40
N TRP A 263 23.21 -6.45 -2.35
CA TRP A 263 22.77 -7.39 -1.30
C TRP A 263 23.57 -8.70 -1.29
N LYS A 264 24.15 -9.07 -2.44
CA LYS A 264 24.97 -10.28 -2.60
C LYS A 264 26.46 -10.05 -2.31
N ALA A 265 26.94 -8.81 -2.36
CA ALA A 265 28.36 -8.48 -2.23
C ALA A 265 28.94 -8.84 -0.84
N ASP A 266 28.13 -8.71 0.21
CA ASP A 266 28.51 -9.07 1.59
C ASP A 266 28.63 -10.58 1.85
N TYR A 267 28.22 -11.43 0.90
CA TYR A 267 28.40 -12.87 1.02
C TYR A 267 29.85 -13.31 0.76
N HIS A 268 30.55 -12.64 -0.16
CA HIS A 268 31.92 -13.03 -0.55
C HIS A 268 33.00 -12.57 0.44
N SER A 269 32.74 -11.55 1.25
CA SER A 269 33.74 -10.99 2.18
C SER A 269 33.84 -11.74 3.52
N ILE A 270 32.77 -12.40 3.98
CA ILE A 270 32.74 -13.08 5.30
C ILE A 270 32.47 -14.59 5.22
N PHE A 271 31.67 -15.09 4.26
CA PHE A 271 31.23 -16.50 4.25
C PHE A 271 31.61 -17.30 3.00
N GLY A 272 32.06 -16.64 1.92
CA GLY A 272 32.46 -17.28 0.67
C GLY A 272 33.59 -18.31 0.83
N THR A 273 34.47 -18.15 1.82
CA THR A 273 35.58 -19.08 2.05
C THR A 273 35.14 -20.36 2.79
N PHE A 274 34.17 -20.30 3.71
CA PHE A 274 33.86 -21.44 4.58
C PHE A 274 32.80 -22.40 3.99
N ARG A 275 31.69 -21.88 3.43
CA ARG A 275 30.58 -22.73 2.98
C ARG A 275 30.88 -23.43 1.65
N GLY A 276 31.61 -22.77 0.75
CA GLY A 276 32.08 -23.35 -0.52
C GLY A 276 33.12 -24.46 -0.33
N ILE A 277 34.01 -24.31 0.66
CA ILE A 277 34.98 -25.36 1.04
C ILE A 277 34.23 -26.53 1.68
N ILE A 278 33.32 -26.29 2.63
CA ILE A 278 32.57 -27.37 3.29
C ILE A 278 31.67 -28.13 2.31
N LYS A 279 30.97 -27.46 1.40
CA LYS A 279 30.16 -28.14 0.36
C LYS A 279 31.02 -28.97 -0.59
N ARG A 280 32.18 -28.44 -1.04
CA ARG A 280 33.13 -29.21 -1.86
C ARG A 280 33.75 -30.39 -1.10
N PHE A 281 34.04 -30.26 0.19
CA PHE A 281 34.55 -31.34 1.02
C PHE A 281 33.47 -32.42 1.28
N TYR A 282 32.22 -32.01 1.52
CA TYR A 282 31.10 -32.93 1.72
C TYR A 282 30.80 -33.71 0.43
N ASP A 283 30.71 -33.03 -0.72
CA ASP A 283 30.48 -33.64 -2.02
C ASP A 283 31.66 -34.57 -2.41
N MET A 284 32.92 -34.20 -2.09
CA MET A 284 34.10 -35.04 -2.34
C MET A 284 34.17 -36.28 -1.44
N ILE A 285 33.77 -36.19 -0.16
CA ILE A 285 33.76 -37.33 0.76
C ILE A 285 32.65 -38.31 0.39
N ILE A 286 31.45 -37.82 0.08
CA ILE A 286 30.34 -38.68 -0.38
C ILE A 286 30.75 -39.42 -1.66
N HIS A 287 31.37 -38.76 -2.63
CA HIS A 287 31.80 -39.41 -3.86
C HIS A 287 32.92 -40.46 -3.66
N ARG A 288 33.85 -40.26 -2.71
CA ARG A 288 34.95 -41.20 -2.42
C ARG A 288 34.52 -42.39 -1.56
N VAL A 289 33.58 -42.19 -0.63
CA VAL A 289 33.14 -43.23 0.30
C VAL A 289 32.06 -44.11 -0.35
N PHE A 290 31.13 -43.55 -1.12
CA PHE A 290 30.07 -44.36 -1.76
C PHE A 290 30.58 -45.22 -2.93
N TYR A 291 31.58 -44.77 -3.69
CA TYR A 291 32.09 -45.54 -4.83
C TYR A 291 33.18 -46.57 -4.50
N SER A 292 33.83 -46.48 -3.32
CA SER A 292 34.86 -47.43 -2.90
C SER A 292 34.32 -48.64 -2.13
N PHE A 293 33.10 -48.55 -1.59
CA PHE A 293 32.45 -49.63 -0.83
C PHE A 293 31.28 -50.31 -1.55
N MET A 294 30.97 -49.92 -2.79
CA MET A 294 29.97 -50.64 -3.59
C MET A 294 30.51 -52.00 -4.06
N PRO A 295 29.86 -53.13 -3.73
CA PRO A 295 30.19 -54.42 -4.33
C PRO A 295 29.98 -54.37 -5.85
N ARG A 296 30.83 -55.06 -6.62
CA ARG A 296 30.85 -55.02 -8.11
C ARG A 296 29.51 -55.38 -8.80
N ASN A 297 28.52 -55.87 -8.05
CA ASN A 297 27.30 -56.47 -8.58
C ASN A 297 26.13 -55.48 -8.71
N LEU A 298 26.32 -54.19 -8.36
CA LEU A 298 25.29 -53.14 -8.38
C LEU A 298 25.61 -51.98 -9.34
N ARG A 299 26.54 -52.15 -10.29
CA ARG A 299 26.95 -51.10 -11.24
C ARG A 299 26.14 -51.03 -12.55
N ALA A 300 24.90 -51.52 -12.56
CA ALA A 300 24.03 -51.38 -13.73
C ALA A 300 22.58 -51.27 -13.29
N TYR A 301 22.06 -50.04 -13.25
CA TYR A 301 20.78 -49.54 -13.79
C TYR A 301 20.77 -48.03 -13.63
#